data_AF-A0A9E2XXX5-F1
#
_entry.id   AF-A0A9E2XXX5-F1
#
_cell.length_a   1.000
_cell.length_b   1.000
_cell.length_c   1.000
_cell.angle_alpha   90.00
_cell.angle_beta   90.00
_cell.angle_gamma   90.00
#
_symmetry.space_group_name_H-M   'P 1'
#
loop_
_entity.id
_entity.type
_entity.pdbx_description
1 polymer ?
#
loop_
_entity_poly.entity_id
_entity_poly.type
_entity_poly.pdbx_seq_one_letter_code
_entity_poly.pdbx_strand_id
1 'polypeptide(L)' 'QIDVGNALTEMTQRMQRGVPQANGTVMEEPTMDVANVARAVVLMATVTPEANVQFLTVMATKMPFIGRG' A
#
# COMPACT_ATOMS: atom_id res chain seq x y z
N GLN A 1 8.35 5.84 9.89
CA GLN A 1 7.19 4.93 9.76
C GLN A 1 6.85 4.77 8.29
N ILE A 2 6.41 3.59 7.87
CA ILE A 2 5.93 3.34 6.50
C ILE A 2 4.55 2.70 6.55
N ASP A 3 3.61 3.25 5.77
CA ASP A 3 2.27 2.71 5.59
C ASP A 3 2.18 2.09 4.18
N VAL A 4 1.62 0.88 4.10
CA VAL A 4 1.55 0.10 2.85
C VAL A 4 0.09 -0.18 2.49
N GLY A 5 -0.35 0.32 1.34
CA GLY A 5 -1.69 0.07 0.79
C GLY A 5 -1.68 -1.02 -0.28
N ASN A 6 -2.28 -2.17 0.04
CA ASN A 6 -2.57 -3.26 -0.89
C ASN A 6 -1.37 -3.77 -1.72
N ALA A 7 -0.24 -4.06 -1.07
CA ALA A 7 0.84 -4.84 -1.69
C ALA A 7 0.41 -6.31 -1.85
N LEU A 8 0.64 -6.92 -3.02
CA LEU A 8 0.25 -8.31 -3.32
C LEU A 8 1.17 -9.30 -2.61
N THR A 9 0.62 -9.98 -1.62
CA THR A 9 1.21 -11.06 -0.83
C THR A 9 0.15 -12.12 -0.62
N GLU A 10 0.50 -13.27 -0.01
CA GLU A 10 -0.48 -14.30 0.34
C GLU A 10 -1.65 -13.74 1.18
N MET A 11 -1.38 -12.78 2.08
CA MET A 11 -2.39 -12.14 2.93
C MET A 11 -3.37 -11.24 2.15
N THR A 12 -2.94 -10.64 1.04
CA THR A 12 -3.72 -9.69 0.25
C THR A 12 -4.26 -10.29 -1.05
N GLN A 13 -3.92 -11.54 -1.39
CA GLN A 13 -4.52 -12.25 -2.53
C GLN A 13 -6.05 -12.24 -2.52
N ARG A 14 -6.67 -12.30 -1.33
CA ARG A 14 -8.14 -12.20 -1.18
C ARG A 14 -8.71 -10.87 -1.67
N MET A 15 -7.93 -9.79 -1.66
CA MET A 15 -8.36 -8.47 -2.14
C MET A 15 -8.68 -8.48 -3.63
N GLN A 16 -7.99 -9.32 -4.41
CA GLN A 16 -8.28 -9.54 -5.83
C GLN A 16 -9.55 -10.35 -6.08
N ARG A 17 -10.10 -11.01 -5.05
CA ARG A 17 -11.33 -11.83 -5.15
C ARG A 17 -12.56 -11.11 -4.60
N GLY A 18 -12.39 -9.86 -4.19
CA GLY A 18 -13.43 -9.07 -3.55
C GLY A 18 -13.34 -9.07 -2.03
N VAL A 19 -13.41 -7.88 -1.43
CA VAL A 19 -13.50 -7.68 0.02
C VAL A 19 -14.62 -6.71 0.36
N PRO A 20 -15.27 -6.85 1.54
CA PRO A 20 -16.33 -5.94 1.99
C PRO A 20 -15.84 -4.50 2.06
N GLN A 21 -16.68 -3.59 1.58
CA GLN A 21 -16.44 -2.15 1.55
C GLN A 21 -17.33 -1.44 2.59
N ALA A 22 -17.03 -0.18 2.91
CA ALA A 22 -17.75 0.58 3.93
C ALA A 22 -19.25 0.78 3.60
N ASN A 23 -19.60 0.79 2.30
CA ASN A 23 -20.98 0.86 1.82
C ASN A 23 -21.70 -0.51 1.80
N GLY A 24 -21.08 -1.55 2.36
CA GLY A 24 -21.65 -2.91 2.47
C GLY A 24 -21.51 -3.77 1.22
N THR A 25 -20.95 -3.27 0.10
CA THR A 25 -20.74 -4.08 -1.10
C THR A 25 -19.44 -4.89 -1.01
N VAL A 26 -19.35 -5.98 -1.78
CA VAL A 26 -18.08 -6.71 -1.99
C VAL A 26 -17.50 -6.24 -3.32
N MET A 27 -16.28 -5.70 -3.29
CA MET A 27 -15.59 -5.23 -4.49
C MET A 27 -14.14 -5.67 -4.49
N GLU A 28 -13.62 -6.00 -5.67
CA GLU A 28 -12.19 -6.23 -5.86
C GLU A 28 -11.41 -4.96 -5.54
N GLU A 29 -10.35 -5.09 -4.74
CA GLU A 29 -9.46 -3.99 -4.44
C GLU A 29 -8.17 -4.10 -5.28
N PRO A 30 -7.73 -3.00 -5.92
CA PRO A 30 -6.47 -2.99 -6.64
C PRO A 30 -5.29 -3.31 -5.72
N THR A 31 -4.37 -4.13 -6.24
CA THR A 31 -3.10 -4.46 -5.58
C THR A 31 -1.91 -3.92 -6.37
N MET A 32 -0.77 -3.76 -5.71
CA MET A 32 0.53 -3.49 -6.36
C MET A 32 1.53 -4.63 -6.10
N ASP A 33 2.55 -4.76 -6.94
CA ASP A 33 3.67 -5.66 -6.66
C ASP A 33 4.37 -5.29 -5.33
N VAL A 34 4.59 -6.28 -4.46
CA VAL A 34 5.31 -6.13 -3.18
C VAL A 34 6.74 -5.61 -3.36
N ALA A 35 7.35 -5.80 -4.53
CA ALA A 35 8.65 -5.23 -4.85
C ALA A 35 8.68 -3.69 -4.72
N ASN A 36 7.53 -3.01 -4.87
CA ASN A 36 7.46 -1.57 -4.64
C ASN A 36 7.61 -1.20 -3.16
N VAL A 37 7.18 -2.04 -2.23
CA VAL A 37 7.41 -1.86 -0.79
C VAL A 37 8.90 -2.02 -0.48
N ALA A 38 9.56 -3.03 -1.06
CA ALA A 38 10.99 -3.23 -0.89
C ALA A 38 11.79 -2.01 -1.40
N ARG A 39 11.44 -1.49 -2.58
CA ARG A 39 12.05 -0.26 -3.12
C ARG A 39 11.82 0.96 -2.22
N ALA A 40 10.63 1.10 -1.64
CA ALA A 40 10.32 2.18 -0.70
C ALA A 40 11.16 2.09 0.58
N VAL A 41 11.36 0.90 1.13
CA VAL A 41 12.25 0.68 2.28
C VAL A 41 13.71 1.01 1.93
N VAL A 42 14.18 0.58 0.76
CA VAL A 42 15.52 0.94 0.27
C VAL A 42 15.67 2.46 0.17
N LEU A 43 14.69 3.16 -0.41
CA LEU A 43 14.69 4.62 -0.48
C LEU A 43 14.87 5.24 0.91
N MET A 44 14.08 4.80 1.90
CA MET A 44 14.18 5.28 3.28
C MET A 44 15.57 5.02 3.90
N ALA A 45 16.22 3.91 3.54
CA ALA A 45 17.54 3.55 4.04
C ALA A 45 18.70 4.23 3.30
N THR A 46 18.47 4.73 2.07
CA THR A 46 19.51 5.35 1.23
C THR A 46 19.68 6.85 1.45
N VAL A 47 18.84 7.48 2.30
CA VAL A 47 19.05 8.87 2.67
C VAL A 47 20.35 9.03 3.47
N THR A 48 20.97 10.20 3.35
CA THR A 48 22.18 10.55 4.08
C THR A 48 21.89 10.77 5.57
N PRO A 49 22.88 10.67 6.48
CA PRO A 49 22.66 10.76 7.93
C PRO A 49 22.03 12.06 8.44
N GLU A 50 22.12 13.15 7.68
CA GLU A 50 21.48 14.43 7.96
C GLU A 50 19.98 14.48 7.62
N ALA A 51 19.45 13.44 6.97
CA ALA A 51 18.07 13.36 6.53
C ALA A 51 17.34 12.16 7.14
N ASN A 52 16.03 12.27 7.24
CA ASN A 52 15.16 11.20 7.72
C ASN A 52 13.84 11.20 6.95
N VAL A 53 13.42 10.03 6.46
CA VAL A 53 12.06 9.84 5.96
C VAL A 53 11.17 9.47 7.14
N GLN A 54 10.60 10.49 7.78
CA GLN A 54 9.82 10.30 9.00
C GLN A 54 8.53 9.50 8.76
N PHE A 55 7.83 9.79 7.65
CA PHE A 55 6.61 9.10 7.22
C PHE A 55 6.64 8.88 5.70
N LEU A 56 6.17 7.72 5.26
CA LEU A 56 6.02 7.38 3.85
C LEU A 56 4.79 6.48 3.67
N THR A 57 3.93 6.81 2.72
CA THR A 57 2.84 5.92 2.30
C THR A 57 3.10 5.45 0.88
N VAL A 58 3.10 4.14 0.67
CA VAL A 58 3.20 3.51 -0.66
C VAL A 58 1.99 2.62 -0.87
N MET A 59 1.28 2.79 -1.98
CA MET A 59 -0.02 2.14 -2.17
C MET A 59 -0.32 1.85 -3.64
N ALA A 60 -1.20 0.87 -3.88
CA ALA A 60 -1.74 0.61 -5.21
C ALA A 60 -2.47 1.85 -5.74
N THR A 61 -2.11 2.33 -6.94
CA THR A 61 -2.53 3.64 -7.47
C THR A 61 -4.04 3.85 -7.52
N LYS A 62 -4.80 2.79 -7.79
CA LYS A 62 -6.27 2.83 -7.88
C LYS A 62 -6.97 2.45 -6.58
N MET A 63 -6.23 2.19 -5.50
CA MET A 63 -6.82 1.90 -4.21
C MET A 63 -7.57 3.14 -3.72
N PRO A 64 -8.85 3.02 -3.30
CA PRO A 64 -9.66 4.15 -2.90
C PRO A 64 -9.32 4.63 -1.47
N PHE A 65 -8.04 4.73 -1.11
CA PHE A 65 -7.61 5.14 0.22
C PHE A 65 -7.69 6.66 0.41
N ILE A 66 -7.21 7.45 -0.57
CA ILE A 66 -7.39 8.91 -0.59
C ILE A 66 -8.76 9.19 -1.22
N GLY A 67 -9.72 9.66 -0.41
CA GLY A 67 -11.09 9.93 -0.86
C GLY A 67 -12.14 8.89 -0.50
N ARG A 68 -11.84 7.94 0.41
CA ARG A 68 -12.87 7.18 1.15
C ARG A 68 -13.55 8.13 2.14
N GLY A 69 -14.45 8.98 1.63
CA GLY A 69 -15.33 9.88 2.37
C GLY A 69 -16.72 9.80 1.78
#